data_AF-A0A538DHQ3-F1
#
_entry.id   AF-A0A538DHQ3-F1
#
_cell.length_a   1.000
_cell.length_b   1.000
_cell.length_c   1.000
_cell.angle_alpha   90.00
_cell.angle_beta   90.00
_cell.angle_gamma   90.00
#
_symmetry.space_group_name_H-M   'P 1'
#
loop_
_entity.id
_entity.type
_entity.pdbx_description
1 polymer ?
#
loop_
_entity_poly.entity_id
_entity_poly.type
_entity_poly.pdbx_seq_one_letter_code
_entity_poly.pdbx_strand_id
1 'polypeptide(L)' 'MPGNIGWQGAIIILIVLLVVFGPKRLPEMGRSLGKGMREFKDSITGKDDDDEPRELPPAADDEPVPAPPPRERDSVS' A
#
# COMPACT_ATOMS: atom_id res chain seq x y z
N MET A 1 -33.04 -4.24 -26.82
CA MET A 1 -31.81 -4.32 -26.00
C MET A 1 -31.42 -2.92 -25.53
N PRO A 2 -31.78 -2.47 -24.31
CA PRO A 2 -31.46 -1.14 -23.81
C PRO A 2 -30.34 -1.21 -22.75
N GLY A 3 -29.13 -1.60 -23.16
CA GLY A 3 -27.95 -1.64 -22.27
C GLY A 3 -27.12 -0.36 -22.26
N ASN A 4 -27.37 0.52 -23.23
CA ASN A 4 -26.52 1.66 -23.53
C ASN A 4 -27.36 2.93 -23.41
N ILE A 5 -27.97 3.25 -22.26
CA ILE A 5 -28.60 4.57 -22.03
C ILE A 5 -27.92 5.33 -20.89
N GLY A 6 -27.54 4.64 -19.81
CA GLY A 6 -26.86 5.26 -18.68
C GLY A 6 -25.41 5.67 -18.99
N TRP A 7 -24.64 4.80 -19.64
CA TRP A 7 -23.20 5.03 -19.82
C TRP A 7 -22.89 6.20 -20.75
N GLN A 8 -23.60 6.35 -21.88
CA GLN A 8 -23.36 7.50 -22.75
C GLN A 8 -23.88 8.82 -22.18
N GLY A 9 -24.97 8.78 -21.39
CA GLY A 9 -25.45 9.96 -20.68
C GLY A 9 -24.40 10.44 -19.66
N ALA A 10 -23.79 9.50 -18.93
CA ALA A 10 -22.70 9.80 -18.00
C ALA A 10 -21.46 10.39 -18.71
N ILE A 11 -21.11 9.89 -19.89
CA ILE A 11 -20.00 10.43 -20.70
C ILE A 11 -20.25 11.90 -21.08
N ILE A 12 -21.47 12.26 -21.51
CA ILE A 12 -21.78 13.65 -21.89
C ILE A 12 -21.62 14.58 -20.69
N ILE A 13 -22.15 14.20 -19.52
CA ILE A 13 -22.03 14.99 -18.29
C ILE A 13 -20.56 15.13 -17.88
N LEU A 14 -19.78 14.05 -17.99
CA LEU A 14 -18.35 14.06 -17.71
C LEU A 14 -17.62 15.04 -18.62
N ILE A 15 -17.91 15.07 -19.92
CA ILE A 15 -17.30 16.02 -20.86
C ILE A 15 -17.63 17.48 -20.46
N VAL A 16 -18.88 17.78 -20.13
CA VAL A 16 -19.27 19.13 -19.68
C VAL A 16 -18.52 19.53 -18.41
N LEU A 17 -18.42 18.63 -17.43
CA LEU A 17 -17.63 18.85 -16.23
C LEU A 17 -16.14 19.07 -16.54
N LEU A 18 -15.56 18.30 -17.47
CA LEU A 18 -14.18 18.46 -17.88
C LEU A 18 -13.93 19.79 -18.60
N VAL A 19 -14.91 20.35 -19.31
CA VAL A 19 -14.79 21.67 -19.94
C VAL A 19 -14.83 22.79 -18.89
N VAL A 20 -15.73 22.68 -17.90
CA VAL A 20 -15.87 23.70 -16.84
C VAL A 20 -14.72 23.64 -15.83
N PHE A 21 -14.42 22.45 -15.33
CA PHE A 21 -13.39 22.23 -14.28
C PHE A 21 -12.00 21.98 -14.86
N GLY A 22 -11.90 21.48 -16.09
CA GLY A 22 -10.64 21.09 -16.73
C GLY A 22 -10.27 19.61 -16.49
N PRO A 23 -9.66 18.93 -17.48
CA PRO A 23 -9.32 17.51 -17.37
C PRO A 23 -8.23 17.19 -16.35
N LYS A 24 -7.47 18.18 -15.92
CA LYS A 24 -6.44 18.01 -14.88
C LYS A 24 -6.99 18.13 -13.47
N ARG A 25 -8.13 18.82 -13.26
CA ARG A 25 -8.63 19.14 -11.91
C ARG A 25 -9.46 18.02 -11.30
N LEU A 26 -10.24 17.30 -12.11
CA LEU A 26 -10.96 16.10 -11.67
C LEU A 26 -10.04 15.03 -11.04
N PRO A 27 -8.94 14.60 -11.68
CA PRO A 27 -8.04 13.61 -11.08
C PRO A 27 -7.22 14.17 -9.91
N GLU A 28 -6.89 15.46 -9.91
CA GLU A 28 -6.18 16.13 -8.81
C GLU A 28 -7.04 16.13 -7.52
N MET A 29 -8.30 16.56 -7.61
CA MET A 29 -9.25 16.51 -6.51
C MET A 29 -9.57 15.07 -6.10
N GLY A 30 -9.74 14.17 -7.07
CA GLY A 30 -9.97 12.74 -6.83
C GLY A 30 -8.82 12.06 -6.08
N ARG A 31 -7.56 12.41 -6.37
CA ARG A 31 -6.41 11.90 -5.60
C ARG A 31 -6.40 12.40 -4.16
N SER A 32 -6.70 13.68 -3.93
CA SER A 32 -6.75 14.23 -2.57
C SER A 32 -7.88 13.60 -1.75
N LEU A 33 -9.07 13.48 -2.33
CA LEU A 33 -10.21 12.83 -1.71
C LEU A 33 -9.97 11.32 -1.51
N GLY A 34 -9.32 10.67 -2.48
CA GLY A 34 -9.00 9.24 -2.42
C GLY A 34 -8.01 8.91 -1.31
N LYS A 35 -7.02 9.76 -1.06
CA LYS A 35 -6.10 9.62 0.09
C LYS A 35 -6.85 9.72 1.41
N GLY A 36 -7.66 10.77 1.60
CA GLY A 36 -8.46 10.93 2.82
C GLY A 36 -9.48 9.81 3.02
N MET A 37 -10.12 9.34 1.94
CA MET A 37 -11.04 8.20 2.00
C MET A 37 -10.31 6.88 2.34
N ARG A 38 -9.08 6.70 1.85
CA ARG A 38 -8.24 5.55 2.18
C ARG A 38 -7.85 5.58 3.65
N GLU A 39 -7.29 6.69 4.14
CA GLU A 39 -6.93 6.87 5.55
C GLU A 39 -8.15 6.70 6.46
N PHE A 40 -9.30 7.28 6.10
CA PHE A 40 -10.56 7.11 6.83
C PHE A 40 -11.02 5.67 6.87
N LYS A 41 -10.97 4.97 5.73
CA LYS A 41 -11.29 3.54 5.66
C LYS A 41 -10.32 2.71 6.50
N ASP A 42 -9.04 3.02 6.44
CA ASP A 42 -7.97 2.30 7.13
C ASP A 42 -8.11 2.45 8.66
N SER A 43 -8.46 3.65 9.15
CA SER A 43 -8.83 3.88 10.56
C SER A 43 -10.11 3.15 10.98
N ILE A 44 -11.13 3.08 10.12
CA ILE A 44 -12.38 2.37 10.44
C ILE A 44 -12.20 0.85 10.41
N THR A 45 -11.39 0.33 9.49
CA THR A 45 -11.12 -1.09 9.37
C THR A 45 -10.03 -1.59 10.32
N GLY A 46 -9.42 -0.70 11.11
CA GLY A 46 -8.36 -1.03 12.06
C GLY A 46 -7.10 -1.62 11.40
N LYS A 47 -6.82 -1.25 10.16
CA LYS A 47 -5.55 -1.56 9.50
C LYS A 47 -4.59 -0.42 9.83
N ASP A 48 -4.03 -0.46 11.03
CA ASP A 48 -2.80 0.27 11.29
C ASP A 48 -1.71 -0.39 10.44
N ASP A 49 -0.94 0.43 9.73
CA ASP A 49 0.18 0.03 8.87
C ASP A 49 1.36 -0.53 9.72
N ASP A 50 1.11 -1.58 10.52
CA ASP A 50 2.14 -2.44 11.16
C ASP A 50 2.79 -3.41 10.15
N ASP A 51 2.76 -3.07 8.86
CA ASP A 51 3.70 -3.57 7.87
C ASP A 51 4.86 -2.57 7.80
N GLU A 52 5.68 -2.56 8.86
CA GLU A 52 7.11 -2.29 8.71
C GLU A 52 7.57 -3.06 7.46
N PRO A 53 8.41 -2.48 6.59
CA PRO A 53 9.07 -3.28 5.58
C PRO A 53 9.72 -4.41 6.34
N ARG A 54 9.26 -5.64 6.09
CA ARG A 54 10.12 -6.80 6.28
C ARG A 54 11.28 -6.54 5.33
N GLU A 55 12.29 -5.81 5.82
CA GLU A 55 13.67 -6.06 5.47
C GLU A 55 13.88 -7.52 5.85
N LEU A 56 13.43 -8.42 4.96
CA LEU A 56 14.00 -9.74 4.87
C LEU A 56 15.49 -9.45 4.75
N PRO A 57 16.31 -9.79 5.77
CA PRO A 57 17.75 -9.64 5.65
C PRO A 57 18.12 -10.28 4.31
N PRO A 58 18.89 -9.58 3.45
CA PRO A 58 19.32 -10.17 2.20
C PRO A 58 19.86 -11.53 2.56
N ALA A 59 19.35 -12.58 1.90
CA ALA A 59 19.82 -13.93 2.09
C ALA A 59 21.34 -13.87 2.05
N ALA A 60 21.96 -13.98 3.23
CA ALA A 60 23.39 -14.07 3.37
C ALA A 60 23.72 -15.45 2.82
N ASP A 61 23.98 -15.47 1.52
CA ASP A 61 24.86 -16.43 0.91
C ASP A 61 26.12 -16.52 1.80
N ASP A 62 26.45 -17.75 2.23
CA ASP A 62 27.73 -18.16 2.80
C ASP A 62 28.32 -17.35 3.99
N GLU A 63 27.97 -17.72 5.23
CA GLU A 63 29.01 -17.79 6.29
C GLU A 63 28.77 -19.00 7.22
N PRO A 64 29.77 -19.89 7.40
CA PRO A 64 29.69 -21.01 8.32
C PRO A 64 29.71 -20.48 9.74
N VAL A 65 28.61 -20.68 10.48
CA VAL A 65 28.50 -20.34 11.91
C VAL A 65 29.71 -20.91 12.66
N PRO A 66 30.65 -20.08 13.17
CA PRO A 66 31.73 -20.58 14.00
C PRO A 66 31.11 -21.12 15.29
N ALA A 67 31.22 -22.42 15.49
CA ALA A 67 30.74 -23.09 16.69
C ALA A 67 31.36 -22.44 17.94
N PRO A 68 30.57 -22.15 18.99
CA PRO A 68 31.09 -21.55 20.21
C PRO A 68 32.16 -22.45 20.85
N PRO A 69 33.25 -21.88 21.41
CA PRO A 69 34.32 -22.68 21.99
C PRO A 69 33.78 -23.59 23.10
N PRO A 70 34.17 -24.88 23.13
CA PRO A 70 33.85 -25.81 24.20
C PRO A 70 34.13 -25.19 25.57
N ARG A 71 33.07 -24.99 26.37
CA ARG A 71 33.20 -24.51 27.74
C ARG A 71 33.88 -25.61 28.54
N GLU A 72 35.15 -25.37 28.83
CA GLU A 72 36.01 -26.00 29.81
C GLU A 72 35.22 -26.24 31.12
N ARG A 73 34.66 -27.45 31.27
CA ARG A 73 34.08 -27.96 32.51
C ARG A 73 35.10 -28.92 33.14
N ASP A 74 36.29 -28.42 33.39
CA ASP A 74 37.32 -29.12 34.15
C ASP A 74 37.82 -28.18 35.25
N SER A 75 37.13 -28.18 36.39
CA SER A 75 37.70 -27.91 37.72
C SER A 75 36.59 -27.82 38.76
N VAL A 76 36.15 -28.96 39.27
CA VAL A 76 35.92 -29.10 40.72
C VAL A 76 36.27 -30.54 41.09
N SER A 77 37.49 -30.71 41.57
CA SER A 77 37.91 -31.86 42.37
C SER A 77 38.45 -31.34 43.69
#